data_AF-A0A3D1HXX2-F1
#
_entry.id   AF-A0A3D1HXX2-F1
#
_cell.length_a   1.000
_cell.length_b   1.000
_cell.length_c   1.000
_cell.angle_alpha   90.00
_cell.angle_beta   90.00
_cell.angle_gamma   90.00
#
_symmetry.space_group_name_H-M   'P 1'
#
loop_
_entity.id
_entity.type
_entity.pdbx_description
1 polymer ?
#
loop_
_entity_poly.entity_id
_entity_poly.type
_entity_poly.pdbx_seq_one_letter_code
_entity_poly.pdbx_strand_id
1 'polypeptide(L)' 'MKPLKEKISITVDSDILEIIRNEAERDDRSLSQYINIILKKHIKSEIN' A
#
# COMPACT_ATOMS: atom_id res chain seq x y z
N MET A 1 -15.57 10.51 -15.76
CA MET A 1 -15.15 10.83 -14.38
C MET A 1 -13.64 10.71 -14.31
N LYS A 2 -12.94 11.61 -13.60
CA LYS A 2 -11.51 11.40 -13.34
C LYS A 2 -11.34 10.06 -12.59
N PRO A 3 -10.31 9.25 -12.90
CA PRO A 3 -10.08 8.01 -12.17
C PRO A 3 -9.92 8.32 -10.67
N LEU A 4 -10.58 7.53 -9.83
CA LEU A 4 -10.55 7.70 -8.36
C LEU A 4 -9.17 7.40 -7.74
N LYS A 5 -8.26 6.83 -8.54
CA LYS A 5 -6.90 6.46 -8.12
C LYS A 5 -5.91 6.87 -9.20
N GLU A 6 -4.86 7.57 -8.81
CA GLU A 6 -3.71 7.88 -9.65
C GLU A 6 -2.68 6.74 -9.58
N LYS A 7 -1.98 6.47 -10.68
CA LYS A 7 -0.85 5.52 -10.68
C LYS A 7 0.43 6.25 -10.30
N ILE A 8 1.20 5.65 -9.39
CA ILE A 8 2.50 6.17 -8.96
C ILE A 8 3.58 5.10 -9.14
N SER A 9 4.82 5.54 -9.35
CA SER A 9 6.02 4.69 -9.28
C SER A 9 6.80 5.09 -8.05
N ILE A 10 7.23 4.11 -7.25
CA ILE A 10 8.02 4.31 -6.04
C ILE A 10 9.13 3.27 -5.99
N THR A 11 10.27 3.65 -5.41
CA THR A 11 11.36 2.72 -5.09
C THR A 11 11.22 2.32 -3.63
N VAL A 12 11.33 1.01 -3.36
CA VAL A 12 11.23 0.41 -2.02
C VAL A 12 12.30 -0.67 -1.93
N ASP A 13 12.87 -0.85 -0.74
CA ASP A 13 13.85 -1.90 -0.50
C ASP A 13 13.24 -3.29 -0.79
N SER A 14 14.06 -4.19 -1.32
CA SER A 14 13.59 -5.49 -1.84
C SER A 14 13.02 -6.40 -0.76
N ASP A 15 13.60 -6.35 0.44
CA ASP A 15 13.13 -7.07 1.63
C ASP A 15 11.77 -6.56 2.10
N ILE A 16 11.58 -5.25 2.15
CA ILE A 16 10.29 -4.63 2.48
C ILE A 16 9.25 -5.03 1.42
N LEU A 17 9.61 -4.99 0.14
CA LEU A 17 8.71 -5.35 -0.97
C LEU A 17 8.23 -6.81 -0.85
N GLU A 18 9.10 -7.73 -0.45
CA GLU A 18 8.75 -9.13 -0.23
C GLU A 18 7.74 -9.29 0.91
N ILE A 19 7.99 -8.64 2.05
CA ILE A 19 7.11 -8.70 3.23
C ILE A 19 5.71 -8.18 2.86
N ILE A 20 5.61 -7.00 2.24
CA ILE A 20 4.30 -6.42 1.90
C ILE A 20 3.56 -7.21 0.83
N ARG A 21 4.28 -7.97 -0.02
CA ARG A 21 3.66 -8.85 -1.02
C ARG A 21 3.04 -10.07 -0.34
N ASN A 22 3.78 -10.71 0.57
CA ASN A 22 3.28 -11.84 1.37
C ASN A 22 2.08 -11.45 2.24
N GLU A 23 2.11 -10.28 2.87
CA GLU A 23 0.98 -9.79 3.68
C GLU A 23 -0.24 -9.43 2.83
N ALA A 24 -0.04 -8.89 1.62
CA ALA A 24 -1.15 -8.63 0.69
C ALA A 24 -1.82 -9.94 0.23
N GLU A 25 -1.03 -10.98 -0.05
CA GLU A 25 -1.52 -12.31 -0.41
C GLU A 25 -2.28 -12.98 0.75
N ARG A 26 -1.76 -12.88 1.98
CA ARG A 26 -2.43 -13.35 3.19
C ARG A 26 -3.79 -12.71 3.42
N ASP A 27 -3.93 -11.44 3.05
CA ASP A 27 -5.16 -10.66 3.13
C ASP A 27 -6.12 -10.88 1.93
N ASP A 28 -5.77 -11.72 0.94
CA ASP A 28 -6.48 -11.90 -0.34
C ASP A 28 -6.69 -10.58 -1.11
N ARG A 29 -5.63 -9.76 -1.18
CA ARG A 29 -5.70 -8.40 -1.75
C ARG A 29 -4.49 -8.11 -2.65
N SER A 30 -4.69 -7.19 -3.59
CA SER A 30 -3.57 -6.73 -4.42
C SER A 30 -2.59 -5.89 -3.62
N LEU A 31 -1.31 -5.96 -3.99
CA LEU A 31 -0.23 -5.18 -3.37
C LEU A 31 -0.55 -3.68 -3.30
N SER A 32 -1.04 -3.09 -4.39
CA SER A 32 -1.41 -1.67 -4.42
C SER A 32 -2.54 -1.33 -3.43
N GLN A 33 -3.48 -2.26 -3.24
CA GLN A 33 -4.60 -2.08 -2.33
C GLN A 33 -4.13 -2.24 -0.87
N TYR A 34 -3.19 -3.15 -0.60
CA TYR A 34 -2.52 -3.30 0.70
C TYR A 34 -1.72 -2.04 1.09
N ILE A 35 -0.83 -1.57 0.21
CA ILE A 35 -0.05 -0.34 0.39
C ILE A 35 -0.99 0.85 0.70
N ASN A 36 -2.08 1.00 -0.06
CA ASN A 36 -3.02 2.10 0.13
C ASN A 36 -3.70 2.07 1.52
N ILE A 37 -3.95 0.90 2.11
CA ILE A 37 -4.48 0.81 3.48
C ILE A 37 -3.43 1.22 4.50
N ILE A 38 -2.18 0.77 4.34
CA ILE A 38 -1.08 1.14 5.25
C ILE A 38 -0.89 2.66 5.23
N LEU A 39 -0.82 3.28 4.04
CA LEU A 39 -0.66 4.73 3.91
C LEU A 39 -1.83 5.49 4.56
N LYS A 40 -3.07 5.03 4.37
CA LYS A 40 -4.23 5.63 5.05
C LYS A 40 -4.18 5.49 6.56
N LYS A 41 -3.72 4.36 7.08
CA LYS A 41 -3.54 4.13 8.54
C LYS A 41 -2.45 5.05 9.09
N HIS A 42 -1.32 5.15 8.40
CA HIS A 42 -0.21 6.03 8.79
C HIS A 42 -0.64 7.50 8.82
N ILE A 43 -1.28 8.01 7.76
CA ILE A 43 -1.80 9.38 7.72
C ILE A 43 -2.79 9.65 8.86
N LYS A 44 -3.69 8.70 9.16
CA LYS A 44 -4.61 8.84 10.30
C LYS A 44 -3.89 8.85 11.63
N SER A 45 -2.81 8.08 11.78
CA SER A 45 -2.03 8.03 13.01
C SER A 45 -1.26 9.32 13.28
N GLU A 46 -0.80 10.01 12.24
CA GLU A 46 -0.08 11.30 12.36
C GLU A 46 -1.01 12.49 12.65
N ILE A 47 -2.32 12.35 12.40
CA ILE A 47 -3.32 13.41 12.60
C ILE A 47 -3.96 13.34 14.01
N ASN A 48 -3.69 12.28 14.79
CA ASN A 48 -4.16 12.13 16.17
C ASN A 48 -3.02 12.40 17.16
#